data_AF-A0A9P5TMN8-F1
#
_entry.id   AF-A0A9P5TMN8-F1
#
_cell.length_a   1.000
_cell.length_b   1.000
_cell.length_c   1.000
_cell.angle_alpha   90.00
_cell.angle_beta   90.00
_cell.angle_gamma   90.00
#
_symmetry.space_group_name_H-M   'P 1'
#
loop_
_entity.id
_entity.type
_entity.pdbx_description
1 polymer ?
#
loop_
_entity_poly.entity_id
_entity_poly.type
_entity_poly.pdbx_seq_one_letter_code
_entity_poly.pdbx_strand_id
1 'polypeptide(L)'
;MLVLYETAMGYCLFKVTDSAKIESADLWKEFKTPRRPTNCLLKLKAIHRFTSTATAVEDISALQGGKLGKGLKQFLTDEVVEKGRGKEALVVIDPHLGRSITKKLGITINAMTEGTSGDLWRGIRSQMAALLDGLNPKDLATMSLGLSHSLARFKLKFSPDKVDTMVVQAIALLDDLDKEINIYAMRVKEWYGWHFPEMAKIIVDNVAYSKVIRAMGFRTNAATTDFSSILPEDLEAVLKAAAEISMGTEISDSDIAHINSLCDQVISISQYRSQLAEYLRNRMNAIAPNLTALVGELVGARLISHAGSLLSLAKHPASTIQILGAEKALFRALKTKHDTPKYGLIYHMARMVATKAALSIRVDALTDADGKSEEAASSIGLENRTKLESRLRALEHQIEGGTVRRFTENGKKQQRFEMKGETKTYNIKADEVDLVSTQRDHPMEAAVKAVLDEERRAKKRAEKEKEKEPKEEEEDENQMEVDSESKKDKKDKKRKRRESEANGAGAMDVDEVEQLQEETEEERKARKKAKKEAKAAAANGTESPKKKKKKSEA
;
A
#
# COMPACT_ATOMS: atom_id res chain seq x y z
N MET A 1 -26.52 52.94 7.60
CA MET A 1 -26.75 51.53 7.17
C MET A 1 -25.71 50.64 7.83
N LEU A 2 -26.00 49.36 8.08
CA LEU A 2 -25.02 48.38 8.54
C LEU A 2 -24.65 47.39 7.42
N VAL A 3 -23.38 47.01 7.35
CA VAL A 3 -22.86 46.02 6.39
C VAL A 3 -22.18 44.90 7.18
N LEU A 4 -22.63 43.66 6.97
CA LEU A 4 -21.97 42.47 7.48
C LEU A 4 -20.85 42.06 6.50
N TYR A 5 -19.65 41.84 7.03
CA TYR A 5 -18.51 41.28 6.30
C TYR A 5 -17.93 40.08 7.05
N GLU A 6 -17.64 39.01 6.32
CA GLU A 6 -17.12 37.76 6.84
C GLU A 6 -15.63 37.63 6.50
N THR A 7 -14.79 37.33 7.49
CA THR A 7 -13.35 37.18 7.32
C THR A 7 -12.85 35.94 8.07
N ALA A 8 -11.65 35.45 7.74
CA ALA A 8 -11.07 34.26 8.38
C ALA A 8 -10.88 34.39 9.90
N MET A 9 -10.86 35.64 10.40
CA MET A 9 -10.77 35.99 11.81
C MET A 9 -12.13 35.97 12.54
N GLY A 10 -13.26 36.11 11.82
CA GLY A 10 -14.56 36.36 12.44
C GLY A 10 -15.52 37.19 11.59
N TYR A 11 -16.50 37.80 12.27
CA TYR A 11 -17.52 38.66 11.67
C TYR A 11 -17.22 40.13 11.97
N CYS A 12 -17.19 40.96 10.95
CA CYS A 12 -17.01 42.41 11.05
C CYS A 12 -18.32 43.11 10.70
N LEU A 13 -18.74 44.05 11.56
CA LEU A 13 -19.92 44.89 11.34
C LEU A 13 -19.47 46.32 11.06
N PHE A 14 -19.66 46.79 9.83
CA PHE A 14 -19.33 48.16 9.44
C PHE A 14 -20.60 49.03 9.41
N LYS A 15 -20.49 50.26 9.93
CA LYS A 15 -21.52 51.29 9.81
C LYS A 15 -21.14 52.24 8.68
N VAL A 16 -22.00 52.32 7.67
CA VAL A 16 -21.90 53.32 6.60
C VAL A 16 -22.53 54.63 7.10
N THR A 17 -21.77 55.71 6.96
CA THR A 17 -22.11 57.08 7.41
C THR A 17 -22.99 57.82 6.40
N ASP A 18 -22.69 57.68 5.10
CA ASP A 18 -23.34 58.34 3.98
C ASP A 18 -23.95 57.28 3.06
N SER A 19 -25.29 57.20 3.04
CA SER A 19 -26.01 56.22 2.22
C SER A 19 -26.18 56.64 0.76
N ALA A 20 -26.08 57.94 0.43
CA ALA A 20 -26.30 58.41 -0.94
C ALA A 20 -25.16 58.00 -1.87
N LYS A 21 -23.93 57.89 -1.34
CA LYS A 21 -22.74 57.46 -2.11
C LYS A 21 -22.77 56.00 -2.55
N ILE A 22 -23.53 55.14 -1.87
CA ILE A 22 -23.59 53.69 -2.16
C ILE A 22 -24.20 53.44 -3.53
N GLU A 23 -25.10 54.31 -3.98
CA GLU A 23 -25.79 54.21 -5.27
C GLU A 23 -24.96 54.80 -6.43
N SER A 24 -23.81 55.43 -6.14
CA SER A 24 -22.96 56.06 -7.15
C SER A 24 -22.02 55.06 -7.86
N ALA A 25 -21.97 55.12 -9.19
CA ALA A 25 -21.09 54.28 -10.01
C ALA A 25 -19.57 54.54 -9.80
N ASP A 26 -19.22 55.55 -9.00
CA ASP A 26 -17.85 55.99 -8.74
C ASP A 26 -17.30 55.53 -7.37
N LEU A 27 -18.08 54.74 -6.62
CA LEU A 27 -17.76 54.24 -5.28
C LEU A 27 -16.33 53.65 -5.16
N TRP A 28 -15.87 52.93 -6.19
CA TRP A 28 -14.51 52.36 -6.28
C TRP A 28 -13.37 53.38 -6.10
N LYS A 29 -13.59 54.66 -6.44
CA LYS A 29 -12.59 55.74 -6.30
C LYS A 29 -12.28 56.04 -4.84
N GLU A 30 -13.26 55.94 -3.93
CA GLU A 30 -13.05 56.20 -2.49
C GLU A 30 -12.16 55.13 -1.84
N PHE A 31 -12.21 53.89 -2.33
CA PHE A 31 -11.38 52.78 -1.81
C PHE A 31 -9.93 52.75 -2.32
N LYS A 32 -9.52 53.69 -3.19
CA LYS A 32 -8.14 53.73 -3.73
C LYS A 32 -7.07 54.15 -2.72
N THR A 33 -7.40 54.94 -1.71
CA THR A 33 -6.40 55.51 -0.78
C THR A 33 -6.63 55.05 0.67
N PRO A 34 -5.65 54.42 1.33
CA PRO A 34 -5.86 53.70 2.60
C PRO A 34 -6.06 54.58 3.84
N ARG A 35 -6.16 55.92 3.70
CA ARG A 35 -5.97 56.83 4.85
C ARG A 35 -6.82 58.11 4.86
N ARG A 36 -7.77 58.32 3.94
CA ARG A 36 -8.65 59.52 3.95
C ARG A 36 -10.13 59.28 3.64
N PRO A 37 -10.55 58.53 2.60
CA PRO A 37 -11.97 58.39 2.28
C PRO A 37 -12.64 57.23 3.04
N THR A 38 -11.97 56.08 3.15
CA THR A 38 -12.48 54.87 3.82
C THR A 38 -13.02 55.14 5.21
N ASN A 39 -12.22 55.77 6.08
CA ASN A 39 -12.59 56.05 7.48
C ASN A 39 -13.68 57.13 7.63
N CYS A 40 -14.03 57.82 6.53
CA CYS A 40 -15.18 58.73 6.48
C CYS A 40 -16.46 58.02 6.04
N LEU A 41 -16.40 57.16 5.00
CA LEU A 41 -17.56 56.41 4.48
C LEU A 41 -17.96 55.22 5.37
N LEU A 42 -16.97 54.43 5.80
CA LEU A 42 -17.13 53.19 6.54
C LEU A 42 -16.39 53.29 7.88
N LYS A 43 -17.13 53.11 8.97
CA LYS A 43 -16.54 52.99 10.31
C LYS A 43 -16.84 51.60 10.85
N LEU A 44 -15.83 50.94 11.38
CA LEU A 44 -16.01 49.69 12.11
C LEU A 44 -16.91 49.95 13.33
N LYS A 45 -18.01 49.20 13.47
CA LYS A 45 -18.91 49.26 14.65
C LYS A 45 -18.51 48.20 15.67
N ALA A 46 -18.31 46.96 15.23
CA ALA A 46 -17.91 45.84 16.08
C ALA A 46 -17.21 44.71 15.30
N ILE A 47 -16.47 43.86 16.00
CA ILE A 47 -15.92 42.59 15.49
C ILE A 47 -16.25 41.47 16.49
N HIS A 48 -16.84 40.38 16.02
CA HIS A 48 -16.83 39.10 16.73
C HIS A 48 -15.70 38.24 16.17
N ARG A 49 -14.58 38.13 16.91
CA ARG A 49 -13.46 37.25 16.55
C ARG A 49 -13.76 35.80 16.95
N PHE A 50 -13.40 34.83 16.10
CA PHE A 50 -13.48 33.42 16.47
C PHE A 50 -12.46 33.08 17.57
N THR A 51 -12.89 32.33 18.59
CA THR A 51 -12.03 31.93 19.72
C THR A 51 -11.18 30.69 19.41
N SER A 52 -11.63 29.84 18.48
CA SER A 52 -10.94 28.62 18.06
C SER A 52 -11.12 28.34 16.56
N THR A 53 -10.17 27.62 15.97
CA THR A 53 -10.28 27.12 14.58
C THR A 53 -11.44 26.13 14.44
N ALA A 54 -11.79 25.37 15.49
CA ALA A 54 -12.94 24.47 15.48
C ALA A 54 -14.26 25.25 15.34
N THR A 55 -14.47 26.26 16.20
CA THR A 55 -15.64 27.15 16.12
C THR A 55 -15.73 27.90 14.79
N ALA A 56 -14.58 28.31 14.23
CA ALA A 56 -14.55 28.97 12.92
C ALA A 56 -14.98 28.03 11.78
N VAL A 57 -14.57 26.75 11.81
CA VAL A 57 -15.02 25.74 10.83
C VAL A 57 -16.49 25.40 11.01
N GLU A 58 -17.01 25.30 12.23
CA GLU A 58 -18.44 25.07 12.50
C GLU A 58 -19.30 26.22 11.96
N ASP A 59 -19.02 27.46 12.38
CA ASP A 59 -19.80 28.64 11.98
C ASP A 59 -19.72 28.90 10.47
N ILE A 60 -18.57 28.64 9.82
CA ILE A 60 -18.43 28.77 8.35
C ILE A 60 -19.07 27.59 7.60
N SER A 61 -19.10 26.38 8.16
CA SER A 61 -19.84 25.26 7.56
C SER A 61 -21.35 25.47 7.66
N ALA A 62 -21.83 26.08 8.75
CA ALA A 62 -23.21 26.55 8.84
C ALA A 62 -23.50 27.63 7.79
N LEU A 63 -22.58 28.59 7.62
CA LEU A 63 -22.72 29.69 6.65
C LEU A 63 -22.71 29.21 5.19
N GLN A 64 -21.88 28.22 4.82
CA GLN A 64 -21.93 27.57 3.50
C GLN A 64 -23.29 26.89 3.23
N GLY A 65 -24.03 26.52 4.26
CA GLY A 65 -25.42 26.03 4.17
C GLY A 65 -26.49 27.10 4.36
N GLY A 66 -26.15 28.39 4.30
CA GLY A 66 -27.07 29.52 4.55
C GLY A 66 -27.65 29.58 5.96
N LYS A 67 -27.10 28.82 6.91
CA LYS A 67 -27.59 28.68 8.28
C LYS A 67 -26.83 29.61 9.21
N LEU A 68 -27.57 30.38 10.01
CA LEU A 68 -27.03 31.07 11.18
C LEU A 68 -26.40 30.07 12.16
N GLY A 69 -25.06 30.15 12.26
CA GLY A 69 -24.24 29.55 13.31
C GLY A 69 -24.46 30.22 14.67
N LYS A 70 -23.78 29.71 15.71
CA LYS A 70 -24.02 30.13 17.11
C LYS A 70 -23.41 31.51 17.37
N GLY A 71 -22.15 31.73 16.98
CA GLY A 71 -21.45 33.01 17.18
C GLY A 71 -22.12 34.13 16.40
N LEU A 72 -22.50 33.88 15.14
CA LEU A 72 -23.22 34.88 14.32
C LEU A 72 -24.59 35.26 14.91
N LYS A 73 -25.34 34.30 15.48
CA LYS A 73 -26.63 34.61 16.12
C LYS A 73 -26.45 35.50 17.35
N GLN A 74 -25.46 35.22 18.20
CA GLN A 74 -25.15 36.04 19.37
C GLN A 74 -24.74 37.44 18.93
N PHE A 75 -23.70 37.56 18.10
CA PHE A 75 -23.18 38.84 17.60
C PHE A 75 -24.24 39.77 17.00
N LEU A 76 -25.16 39.25 16.16
CA LEU A 76 -26.24 40.04 15.57
C LEU A 76 -27.33 40.44 16.58
N THR A 77 -27.53 39.66 17.65
CA THR A 77 -28.47 40.02 18.72
C THR A 77 -27.92 41.22 19.49
N ASP A 78 -26.70 41.09 20.01
CA ASP A 78 -26.04 42.09 20.85
C ASP A 78 -25.86 43.44 20.12
N GLU A 79 -25.42 43.42 18.86
CA GLU A 79 -25.05 44.64 18.12
C GLU A 79 -26.19 45.29 17.32
N VAL A 80 -27.21 44.53 16.90
CA VAL A 80 -28.29 45.04 16.02
C VAL A 80 -29.63 45.10 16.74
N VAL A 81 -29.98 44.07 17.51
CA VAL A 81 -31.26 44.01 18.22
C VAL A 81 -31.18 44.86 19.50
N GLU A 82 -30.22 44.60 20.38
CA GLU A 82 -30.08 45.31 21.65
C GLU A 82 -29.50 46.73 21.45
N LYS A 83 -28.23 46.84 21.04
CA LYS A 83 -27.55 48.14 20.88
C LYS A 83 -28.10 48.97 19.72
N GLY A 84 -28.61 48.33 18.67
CA GLY A 84 -29.17 48.99 17.48
C GLY A 84 -30.67 49.31 17.56
N ARG A 85 -31.39 48.83 18.58
CA ARG A 85 -32.86 48.92 18.74
C ARG A 85 -33.65 48.51 17.48
N GLY A 86 -33.10 47.61 16.66
CA GLY A 86 -33.73 47.09 15.44
C GLY A 86 -33.98 48.10 14.30
N LYS A 87 -33.51 49.36 14.39
CA LYS A 87 -33.79 50.40 13.39
C LYS A 87 -32.70 50.58 12.31
N GLU A 88 -31.52 49.99 12.48
CA GLU A 88 -30.45 50.07 11.49
C GLU A 88 -30.58 48.95 10.46
N ALA A 89 -31.01 49.27 9.23
CA ALA A 89 -31.09 48.29 8.14
C ALA A 89 -29.74 47.63 7.86
N LEU A 90 -29.75 46.29 7.79
CA LEU A 90 -28.58 45.45 7.59
C LEU A 90 -28.45 45.02 6.12
N VAL A 91 -27.22 44.91 5.65
CA VAL A 91 -26.89 44.46 4.29
C VAL A 91 -25.89 43.30 4.35
N VAL A 92 -26.15 42.29 3.52
CA VAL A 92 -25.46 40.98 3.44
C VAL A 92 -25.31 40.63 1.95
N ILE A 93 -24.23 39.93 1.55
CA ILE A 93 -24.06 39.50 0.15
C ILE A 93 -25.09 38.43 -0.22
N ASP A 94 -25.12 37.33 0.53
CA ASP A 94 -25.93 36.16 0.18
C ASP A 94 -27.42 36.35 0.53
N PRO A 95 -28.34 36.30 -0.46
CA PRO A 95 -29.78 36.34 -0.20
C PRO A 95 -30.29 35.16 0.64
N HIS A 96 -29.62 34.00 0.64
CA HIS A 96 -30.04 32.83 1.40
C HIS A 96 -29.76 33.01 2.91
N LEU A 97 -28.54 33.40 3.28
CA LEU A 97 -28.18 33.85 4.62
C LEU A 97 -29.07 35.03 5.07
N GLY A 98 -29.35 35.98 4.17
CA GLY A 98 -30.30 37.07 4.41
C GLY A 98 -31.69 36.57 4.86
N ARG A 99 -32.31 35.67 4.08
CA ARG A 99 -33.61 35.04 4.45
C ARG A 99 -33.54 34.33 5.80
N SER A 100 -32.43 33.64 6.10
CA SER A 100 -32.20 33.00 7.41
C SER A 100 -32.12 34.00 8.56
N ILE A 101 -31.46 35.15 8.37
CA ILE A 101 -31.37 36.21 9.38
C ILE A 101 -32.75 36.86 9.60
N THR A 102 -33.45 37.25 8.55
CA THR A 102 -34.82 37.80 8.67
C THR A 102 -35.75 36.84 9.41
N LYS A 103 -35.73 35.53 9.06
CA LYS A 103 -36.58 34.51 9.70
C LYS A 103 -36.23 34.21 11.16
N LYS A 104 -34.97 34.36 11.60
CA LYS A 104 -34.53 34.04 12.98
C LYS A 104 -34.39 35.24 13.92
N LEU A 105 -34.22 36.45 13.40
CA LEU A 105 -33.91 37.66 14.18
C LEU A 105 -34.83 38.86 13.88
N GLY A 106 -35.72 38.78 12.89
CA GLY A 106 -36.69 39.85 12.59
C GLY A 106 -36.08 41.14 12.01
N ILE A 107 -34.79 41.14 11.69
CA ILE A 107 -34.06 42.30 11.18
C ILE A 107 -34.51 42.62 9.74
N THR A 108 -34.73 43.90 9.45
CA THR A 108 -34.93 44.41 8.09
C THR A 108 -33.62 44.36 7.31
N ILE A 109 -33.59 43.52 6.28
CA ILE A 109 -32.41 43.31 5.43
C ILE A 109 -32.67 43.87 4.05
N ASN A 110 -31.85 44.84 3.66
CA ASN A 110 -31.79 45.28 2.27
C ASN A 110 -30.86 44.30 1.54
N ALA A 111 -31.44 43.25 0.96
CA ALA A 111 -30.74 42.36 0.03
C ALA A 111 -30.60 43.10 -1.31
N MET A 112 -29.58 43.95 -1.43
CA MET A 112 -29.43 44.90 -2.54
C MET A 112 -28.88 44.25 -3.80
N THR A 113 -29.32 44.75 -4.95
CA THR A 113 -29.07 44.20 -6.29
C THR A 113 -27.57 44.03 -6.60
N GLU A 114 -27.25 43.01 -7.39
CA GLU A 114 -25.88 42.47 -7.58
C GLU A 114 -24.86 43.44 -8.22
N GLY A 115 -25.31 44.54 -8.83
CA GLY A 115 -24.47 45.53 -9.49
C GLY A 115 -23.71 46.44 -8.52
N THR A 116 -24.39 47.44 -7.95
CA THR A 116 -23.79 48.48 -7.09
C THR A 116 -23.24 47.95 -5.77
N SER A 117 -23.76 46.79 -5.31
CA SER A 117 -23.27 46.11 -4.12
C SER A 117 -21.83 45.60 -4.29
N GLY A 118 -21.48 44.98 -5.43
CA GLY A 118 -20.21 44.27 -5.60
C GLY A 118 -18.96 45.09 -5.26
N ASP A 119 -18.92 46.38 -5.64
CA ASP A 119 -17.78 47.25 -5.40
C ASP A 119 -17.58 47.64 -3.92
N LEU A 120 -18.64 47.65 -3.12
CA LEU A 120 -18.56 47.92 -1.68
C LEU A 120 -17.76 46.83 -0.94
N TRP A 121 -18.03 45.55 -1.21
CA TRP A 121 -17.28 44.44 -0.59
C TRP A 121 -15.92 44.21 -1.26
N ARG A 122 -15.74 44.58 -2.54
CA ARG A 122 -14.39 44.66 -3.15
C ARG A 122 -13.53 45.71 -2.45
N GLY A 123 -14.09 46.89 -2.19
CA GLY A 123 -13.45 47.98 -1.46
C GLY A 123 -13.12 47.64 0.00
N ILE A 124 -14.08 47.04 0.72
CA ILE A 124 -13.84 46.53 2.08
C ILE A 124 -12.74 45.46 2.07
N ARG A 125 -12.75 44.53 1.10
CA ARG A 125 -11.73 43.48 0.98
C ARG A 125 -10.34 44.02 0.67
N SER A 126 -10.20 44.98 -0.24
CA SER A 126 -8.90 45.55 -0.61
C SER A 126 -8.28 46.39 0.52
N GLN A 127 -9.10 47.07 1.32
CA GLN A 127 -8.67 47.89 2.45
C GLN A 127 -8.82 47.20 3.82
N MET A 128 -9.00 45.87 3.86
CA MET A 128 -9.29 45.12 5.09
C MET A 128 -8.26 45.35 6.21
N ALA A 129 -6.97 45.43 5.89
CA ALA A 129 -5.90 45.70 6.87
C ALA A 129 -5.84 47.17 7.34
N ALA A 130 -6.47 48.11 6.60
CA ALA A 130 -6.60 49.51 7.00
C ALA A 130 -7.91 49.80 7.74
N LEU A 131 -8.95 48.99 7.51
CA LEU A 131 -10.24 49.03 8.19
C LEU A 131 -10.25 48.28 9.54
N LEU A 132 -9.20 47.50 9.83
CA LEU A 132 -9.00 46.76 11.07
C LEU A 132 -7.73 47.26 11.75
N ASP A 133 -7.86 48.32 12.55
CA ASP A 133 -6.74 49.05 13.18
C ASP A 133 -5.66 48.11 13.78
N GLY A 134 -4.45 48.17 13.23
CA GLY A 134 -3.25 47.51 13.75
C GLY A 134 -3.01 46.06 13.32
N LEU A 135 -3.80 45.47 12.42
CA LEU A 135 -3.58 44.09 11.95
C LEU A 135 -2.65 44.00 10.73
N ASN A 136 -1.59 43.19 10.83
CA ASN A 136 -0.70 42.95 9.68
C ASN A 136 -1.41 42.10 8.61
N PRO A 137 -1.19 42.37 7.31
CA PRO A 137 -1.74 41.54 6.24
C PRO A 137 -1.21 40.09 6.26
N LYS A 138 -0.01 39.87 6.83
CA LYS A 138 0.57 38.54 7.04
C LYS A 138 -0.24 37.71 8.03
N ASP A 139 -0.76 38.31 9.09
CA ASP A 139 -1.50 37.60 10.13
C ASP A 139 -2.90 37.20 9.65
N LEU A 140 -3.52 38.06 8.82
CA LEU A 140 -4.76 37.72 8.11
C LEU A 140 -4.55 36.54 7.15
N ALA A 141 -3.40 36.51 6.45
CA ALA A 141 -3.05 35.42 5.55
C ALA A 141 -2.84 34.09 6.29
N THR A 142 -2.10 34.08 7.42
CA THR A 142 -1.90 32.85 8.22
C THR A 142 -3.21 32.35 8.85
N MET A 143 -4.09 33.25 9.32
CA MET A 143 -5.44 32.87 9.77
C MET A 143 -6.25 32.23 8.65
N SER A 144 -6.25 32.82 7.45
CA SER A 144 -6.98 32.25 6.30
C SER A 144 -6.44 30.89 5.83
N LEU A 145 -5.12 30.67 5.92
CA LEU A 145 -4.47 29.39 5.62
C LEU A 145 -4.79 28.32 6.69
N GLY A 146 -4.72 28.68 7.97
CA GLY A 146 -5.07 27.78 9.07
C GLY A 146 -6.53 27.34 9.01
N LEU A 147 -7.42 28.27 8.67
CA LEU A 147 -8.85 28.02 8.46
C LEU A 147 -9.12 27.17 7.21
N SER A 148 -8.50 27.47 6.06
CA SER A 148 -8.71 26.72 4.82
C SER A 148 -8.19 25.27 4.95
N HIS A 149 -7.03 25.07 5.59
CA HIS A 149 -6.54 23.75 5.96
C HIS A 149 -7.50 23.02 6.92
N SER A 150 -8.09 23.72 7.89
CA SER A 150 -9.03 23.12 8.85
C SER A 150 -10.35 22.72 8.19
N LEU A 151 -10.90 23.55 7.30
CA LEU A 151 -12.12 23.26 6.53
C LEU A 151 -11.89 22.16 5.49
N ALA A 152 -10.74 22.18 4.80
CA ALA A 152 -10.34 21.10 3.90
C ALA A 152 -10.17 19.78 4.66
N ARG A 153 -9.55 19.79 5.85
CA ARG A 153 -9.46 18.62 6.73
C ARG A 153 -10.83 18.17 7.23
N PHE A 154 -11.77 19.07 7.51
CA PHE A 154 -13.14 18.70 7.90
C PHE A 154 -13.85 17.94 6.77
N LYS A 155 -13.81 18.45 5.54
CA LYS A 155 -14.40 17.77 4.37
C LYS A 155 -13.65 16.46 4.02
N LEU A 156 -12.32 16.43 4.11
CA LEU A 156 -11.51 15.25 3.83
C LEU A 156 -11.52 14.19 4.95
N LYS A 157 -11.87 14.54 6.20
CA LYS A 157 -12.11 13.56 7.28
C LYS A 157 -13.34 12.68 7.01
N PHE A 158 -14.24 13.13 6.13
CA PHE A 158 -15.43 12.39 5.69
C PHE A 158 -15.17 11.54 4.44
N SER A 159 -14.00 11.65 3.78
CA SER A 159 -13.63 10.77 2.66
C SER A 159 -13.29 9.37 3.20
N PRO A 160 -14.03 8.32 2.78
CA PRO A 160 -13.74 6.94 3.19
C PRO A 160 -12.48 6.38 2.51
N ASP A 161 -11.96 7.06 1.48
CA ASP A 161 -10.91 6.62 0.55
C ASP A 161 -9.50 6.50 1.14
N LYS A 162 -9.37 6.68 2.47
CA LYS A 162 -8.14 6.48 3.24
C LYS A 162 -8.27 5.47 4.36
N VAL A 163 -9.47 4.96 4.63
CA VAL A 163 -9.76 4.05 5.74
C VAL A 163 -9.22 2.63 5.44
N ASP A 164 -9.11 2.28 4.17
CA ASP A 164 -8.51 1.04 3.66
C ASP A 164 -7.00 0.93 3.91
N THR A 165 -6.27 2.06 4.00
CA THR A 165 -4.83 2.04 4.35
C THR A 165 -4.55 1.33 5.67
N MET A 166 -5.48 1.38 6.64
CA MET A 166 -5.38 0.66 7.90
C MET A 166 -5.53 -0.85 7.74
N VAL A 167 -6.30 -1.31 6.74
CA VAL A 167 -6.45 -2.74 6.41
C VAL A 167 -5.14 -3.28 5.84
N VAL A 168 -4.50 -2.53 4.93
CA VAL A 168 -3.20 -2.89 4.33
C VAL A 168 -2.13 -3.07 5.41
N GLN A 169 -2.04 -2.15 6.37
CA GLN A 169 -1.10 -2.28 7.49
C GLN A 169 -1.45 -3.44 8.43
N ALA A 170 -2.73 -3.66 8.73
CA ALA A 170 -3.17 -4.72 9.64
C ALA A 170 -2.93 -6.14 9.09
N ILE A 171 -3.11 -6.38 7.78
CA ILE A 171 -2.81 -7.69 7.19
C ILE A 171 -1.32 -7.93 7.02
N ALA A 172 -0.52 -6.91 6.69
CA ALA A 172 0.94 -7.01 6.67
C ALA A 172 1.48 -7.38 8.05
N LEU A 173 1.02 -6.68 9.11
CA LEU A 173 1.37 -7.00 10.49
C LEU A 173 0.92 -8.41 10.90
N LEU A 174 -0.25 -8.89 10.45
CA LEU A 174 -0.72 -10.25 10.75
C LEU A 174 0.16 -11.32 10.07
N ASP A 175 0.56 -11.11 8.82
CA ASP A 175 1.46 -12.02 8.10
C ASP A 175 2.90 -12.01 8.69
N ASP A 176 3.38 -10.88 9.20
CA ASP A 176 4.65 -10.80 9.95
C ASP A 176 4.55 -11.45 11.35
N LEU A 177 3.46 -11.24 12.09
CA LEU A 177 3.23 -11.86 13.39
C LEU A 177 3.17 -13.39 13.30
N ASP A 178 2.52 -13.97 12.28
CA ASP A 178 2.48 -15.42 12.09
C ASP A 178 3.87 -16.02 11.88
N LYS A 179 4.76 -15.27 11.21
CA LYS A 179 6.17 -15.64 11.01
C LYS A 179 6.99 -15.48 12.30
N GLU A 180 6.81 -14.39 13.05
CA GLU A 180 7.51 -14.17 14.31
C GLU A 180 7.09 -15.17 15.40
N ILE A 181 5.80 -15.45 15.56
CA ILE A 181 5.27 -16.49 16.47
C ILE A 181 5.95 -17.83 16.18
N ASN A 182 6.10 -18.21 14.91
CA ASN A 182 6.77 -19.47 14.56
C ASN A 182 8.28 -19.45 14.87
N ILE A 183 8.97 -18.34 14.62
CA ILE A 183 10.40 -18.19 14.95
C ILE A 183 10.63 -18.28 16.48
N TYR A 184 9.85 -17.54 17.26
CA TYR A 184 9.94 -17.57 18.72
C TYR A 184 9.53 -18.93 19.31
N ALA A 185 8.48 -19.57 18.80
CA ALA A 185 8.07 -20.89 19.27
C ALA A 185 9.10 -21.99 18.93
N MET A 186 9.73 -21.94 17.76
CA MET A 186 10.86 -22.83 17.46
C MET A 186 12.04 -22.58 18.40
N ARG A 187 12.33 -21.31 18.75
CA ARG A 187 13.37 -20.99 19.75
C ARG A 187 13.00 -21.48 21.16
N VAL A 188 11.73 -21.42 21.56
CA VAL A 188 11.25 -22.03 22.83
C VAL A 188 11.43 -23.56 22.81
N LYS A 189 11.09 -24.22 21.70
CA LYS A 189 11.31 -25.67 21.49
C LYS A 189 12.79 -26.07 21.50
N GLU A 190 13.66 -25.27 20.90
CA GLU A 190 15.12 -25.46 20.94
C GLU A 190 15.69 -25.27 22.35
N TRP A 191 15.23 -24.26 23.10
CA TRP A 191 15.78 -23.89 24.41
C TRP A 191 15.31 -24.84 25.51
N TYR A 192 13.99 -25.07 25.64
CA TYR A 192 13.45 -26.02 26.61
C TYR A 192 13.71 -27.48 26.21
N GLY A 193 14.01 -27.75 24.94
CA GLY A 193 14.43 -29.06 24.44
C GLY A 193 15.70 -29.62 25.09
N TRP A 194 16.53 -28.79 25.73
CA TRP A 194 17.62 -29.28 26.59
C TRP A 194 17.09 -29.94 27.87
N HIS A 195 16.02 -29.40 28.46
CA HIS A 195 15.41 -29.92 29.69
C HIS A 195 14.41 -31.04 29.44
N PHE A 196 13.66 -31.00 28.34
CA PHE A 196 12.65 -32.01 27.98
C PHE A 196 12.53 -32.20 26.45
N PRO A 197 13.47 -32.91 25.81
CA PRO A 197 13.52 -33.07 24.35
C PRO A 197 12.33 -33.85 23.76
N GLU A 198 11.74 -34.77 24.53
CA GLU A 198 10.63 -35.63 24.09
C GLU A 198 9.33 -34.83 23.89
N MET A 199 9.09 -33.79 24.70
CA MET A 199 7.88 -32.96 24.63
C MET A 199 7.70 -32.29 23.27
N ALA A 200 8.79 -31.96 22.57
CA ALA A 200 8.75 -31.35 21.24
C ALA A 200 8.23 -32.30 20.13
N LYS A 201 8.19 -33.62 20.40
CA LYS A 201 7.58 -34.64 19.54
C LYS A 201 6.12 -34.92 19.91
N ILE A 202 5.78 -34.79 21.20
CA ILE A 202 4.43 -35.03 21.73
C ILE A 202 3.50 -33.86 21.37
N ILE A 203 3.94 -32.61 21.60
CA ILE A 203 3.11 -31.42 21.42
C ILE A 203 3.53 -30.68 20.14
N VAL A 204 2.77 -30.94 19.07
CA VAL A 204 2.99 -30.29 17.77
C VAL A 204 2.65 -28.80 17.84
N ASP A 205 1.55 -28.40 18.49
CA ASP A 205 1.17 -26.98 18.58
C ASP A 205 2.19 -26.15 19.38
N ASN A 206 2.58 -25.04 18.77
CA ASN A 206 3.52 -24.06 19.30
C ASN A 206 2.96 -23.30 20.51
N VAL A 207 1.66 -22.99 20.53
CA VAL A 207 1.05 -22.19 21.61
C VAL A 207 0.77 -23.05 22.84
N ALA A 208 0.25 -24.27 22.66
CA ALA A 208 0.13 -25.26 23.71
C ALA A 208 1.49 -25.59 24.35
N TYR A 209 2.55 -25.79 23.55
CA TYR A 209 3.91 -26.05 24.06
C TYR A 209 4.38 -24.95 25.02
N SER A 210 4.23 -23.67 24.66
CA SER A 210 4.58 -22.53 25.54
C SER A 210 3.69 -22.45 26.79
N LYS A 211 2.41 -22.78 26.71
CA LYS A 211 1.50 -22.83 27.87
C LYS A 211 1.87 -23.94 28.85
N VAL A 212 2.23 -25.13 28.33
CA VAL A 212 2.64 -26.29 29.15
C VAL A 212 3.94 -25.97 29.90
N ILE A 213 4.92 -25.35 29.26
CA ILE A 213 6.16 -24.89 29.94
C ILE A 213 5.82 -23.93 31.08
N ARG A 214 4.98 -22.92 30.81
CA ARG A 214 4.56 -21.93 31.83
C ARG A 214 3.87 -22.59 33.03
N ALA A 215 3.08 -23.64 32.82
CA ALA A 215 2.37 -24.37 33.88
C ALA A 215 3.27 -25.34 34.65
N MET A 216 4.15 -26.06 33.96
CA MET A 216 5.02 -27.10 34.54
C MET A 216 6.28 -26.50 35.20
N GLY A 217 6.97 -25.60 34.51
CA GLY A 217 8.32 -25.17 34.83
C GLY A 217 9.32 -26.33 34.70
N PHE A 218 9.64 -26.95 35.82
CA PHE A 218 10.55 -28.11 35.89
C PHE A 218 9.82 -29.42 35.65
N ARG A 219 10.49 -30.37 35.01
CA ARG A 219 9.97 -31.72 34.71
C ARG A 219 9.49 -32.49 35.94
N THR A 220 10.09 -32.25 37.10
CA THR A 220 9.71 -32.81 38.41
C THR A 220 8.28 -32.44 38.83
N ASN A 221 7.80 -31.26 38.43
CA ASN A 221 6.43 -30.80 38.72
C ASN A 221 5.39 -31.41 37.78
N ALA A 222 5.79 -32.16 36.74
CA ALA A 222 4.86 -32.73 35.76
C ALA A 222 3.83 -33.67 36.41
N ALA A 223 4.20 -34.38 37.48
CA ALA A 223 3.28 -35.27 38.20
C ALA A 223 2.24 -34.51 39.05
N THR A 224 2.59 -33.31 39.54
CA THR A 224 1.75 -32.51 40.46
C THR A 224 0.91 -31.44 39.76
N THR A 225 1.20 -31.14 38.49
CA THR A 225 0.48 -30.14 37.69
C THR A 225 -0.61 -30.76 36.81
N ASP A 226 -1.69 -30.03 36.61
CA ASP A 226 -2.86 -30.40 35.79
C ASP A 226 -2.78 -29.66 34.43
N PHE A 227 -2.93 -30.39 33.33
CA PHE A 227 -2.88 -29.85 31.97
C PHE A 227 -4.21 -29.89 31.23
N SER A 228 -5.31 -30.29 31.88
CA SER A 228 -6.66 -30.43 31.30
C SER A 228 -7.17 -29.16 30.58
N SER A 229 -6.75 -27.98 31.03
CA SER A 229 -7.10 -26.69 30.40
C SER A 229 -6.27 -26.32 29.15
N ILE A 230 -5.27 -27.14 28.80
CA ILE A 230 -4.28 -26.87 27.73
C ILE A 230 -4.18 -28.04 26.73
N LEU A 231 -4.27 -29.29 27.21
CA LEU A 231 -4.11 -30.51 26.43
C LEU A 231 -5.30 -31.48 26.63
N PRO A 232 -5.62 -32.33 25.63
CA PRO A 232 -6.45 -33.51 25.84
C PRO A 232 -5.77 -34.52 26.78
N GLU A 233 -6.57 -35.27 27.53
CA GLU A 233 -6.12 -36.27 28.52
C GLU A 233 -5.14 -37.30 27.93
N ASP A 234 -5.36 -37.74 26.68
CA ASP A 234 -4.47 -38.66 25.96
C ASP A 234 -3.02 -38.13 25.86
N LEU A 235 -2.86 -36.83 25.58
CA LEU A 235 -1.55 -36.20 25.46
C LEU A 235 -0.95 -35.86 26.83
N GLU A 236 -1.78 -35.56 27.82
CA GLU A 236 -1.33 -35.34 29.20
C GLU A 236 -0.74 -36.61 29.82
N ALA A 237 -1.41 -37.76 29.65
CA ALA A 237 -0.90 -39.05 30.14
C ALA A 237 0.45 -39.42 29.50
N VAL A 238 0.57 -39.24 28.17
CA VAL A 238 1.83 -39.46 27.45
C VAL A 238 2.91 -38.46 27.86
N LEU A 239 2.55 -37.20 28.15
CA LEU A 239 3.49 -36.19 28.62
C LEU A 239 4.04 -36.52 30.02
N LYS A 240 3.19 -36.97 30.95
CA LYS A 240 3.60 -37.35 32.32
C LYS A 240 4.48 -38.61 32.31
N ALA A 241 4.12 -39.63 31.54
CA ALA A 241 4.96 -40.81 31.35
C ALA A 241 6.31 -40.47 30.68
N ALA A 242 6.32 -39.56 29.71
CA ALA A 242 7.56 -39.07 29.09
C ALA A 242 8.41 -38.23 30.06
N ALA A 243 7.81 -37.52 31.02
CA ALA A 243 8.53 -36.73 32.00
C ALA A 243 9.40 -37.60 32.93
N GLU A 244 8.85 -38.72 33.41
CA GLU A 244 9.57 -39.67 34.28
C GLU A 244 10.76 -40.35 33.57
N ILE A 245 10.67 -40.56 32.26
CA ILE A 245 11.64 -41.34 31.46
C ILE A 245 12.61 -40.43 30.65
N SER A 246 12.37 -39.12 30.62
CA SER A 246 13.05 -38.17 29.72
C SER A 246 14.57 -38.06 29.94
N MET A 247 15.30 -38.01 28.82
CA MET A 247 16.76 -37.96 28.77
C MET A 247 17.35 -36.53 28.86
N GLY A 248 16.53 -35.49 29.05
CA GLY A 248 16.99 -34.11 29.14
C GLY A 248 17.80 -33.80 30.41
N THR A 249 18.59 -32.72 30.39
CA THR A 249 19.40 -32.28 31.53
C THR A 249 18.60 -31.43 32.52
N GLU A 250 19.01 -31.40 33.79
CA GLU A 250 18.54 -30.38 34.75
C GLU A 250 19.04 -28.98 34.33
N ILE A 251 18.30 -27.93 34.72
CA ILE A 251 18.55 -26.51 34.37
C ILE A 251 18.41 -25.63 35.62
N SER A 252 18.94 -24.40 35.58
CA SER A 252 18.86 -23.50 36.75
C SER A 252 17.53 -22.76 36.88
N ASP A 253 17.20 -22.30 38.09
CA ASP A 253 16.08 -21.40 38.36
C ASP A 253 16.13 -20.11 37.53
N SER A 254 17.33 -19.60 37.25
CA SER A 254 17.56 -18.47 36.35
C SER A 254 17.21 -18.77 34.89
N ASP A 255 17.55 -19.96 34.39
CA ASP A 255 17.26 -20.35 33.01
C ASP A 255 15.76 -20.57 32.79
N ILE A 256 15.08 -21.28 33.70
CA ILE A 256 13.64 -21.49 33.59
C ILE A 256 12.85 -20.19 33.72
N ALA A 257 13.30 -19.22 34.53
CA ALA A 257 12.70 -17.88 34.59
C ALA A 257 12.79 -17.13 33.25
N HIS A 258 13.92 -17.24 32.54
CA HIS A 258 14.08 -16.66 31.21
C HIS A 258 13.27 -17.40 30.13
N ILE A 259 13.20 -18.74 30.18
CA ILE A 259 12.36 -19.54 29.28
C ILE A 259 10.88 -19.21 29.48
N ASN A 260 10.40 -19.11 30.74
CA ASN A 260 9.04 -18.71 31.06
C ASN A 260 8.73 -17.30 30.56
N SER A 261 9.69 -16.36 30.70
CA SER A 261 9.56 -15.00 30.16
C SER A 261 9.36 -14.98 28.64
N LEU A 262 10.04 -15.87 27.90
CA LEU A 262 9.86 -16.03 26.46
C LEU A 262 8.52 -16.73 26.11
N CYS A 263 8.09 -17.71 26.91
CA CYS A 263 6.77 -18.33 26.75
C CYS A 263 5.63 -17.33 26.92
N ASP A 264 5.74 -16.42 27.89
CA ASP A 264 4.80 -15.33 28.11
C ASP A 264 4.74 -14.33 26.94
N GLN A 265 5.88 -14.07 26.30
CA GLN A 265 5.93 -13.29 25.06
C GLN A 265 5.23 -14.04 23.91
N VAL A 266 5.49 -15.32 23.68
CA VAL A 266 4.81 -16.12 22.65
C VAL A 266 3.28 -16.16 22.88
N ILE A 267 2.84 -16.34 24.12
CA ILE A 267 1.41 -16.39 24.48
C ILE A 267 0.74 -15.02 24.26
N SER A 268 1.35 -13.93 24.70
CA SER A 268 0.78 -12.57 24.55
C SER A 268 0.77 -12.10 23.09
N ILE A 269 1.81 -12.42 22.31
CA ILE A 269 1.86 -12.17 20.86
C ILE A 269 0.76 -12.98 20.14
N SER A 270 0.55 -14.24 20.53
CA SER A 270 -0.53 -15.08 19.99
C SER A 270 -1.93 -14.51 20.30
N GLN A 271 -2.15 -14.02 21.53
CA GLN A 271 -3.39 -13.33 21.91
C GLN A 271 -3.60 -12.04 21.10
N TYR A 272 -2.57 -11.21 20.95
CA TYR A 272 -2.64 -9.99 20.16
C TYR A 272 -2.91 -10.27 18.67
N ARG A 273 -2.29 -11.32 18.10
CA ARG A 273 -2.57 -11.79 16.74
C ARG A 273 -4.04 -12.19 16.56
N SER A 274 -4.65 -12.82 17.55
CA SER A 274 -6.09 -13.14 17.54
C SER A 274 -6.98 -11.88 17.61
N GLN A 275 -6.64 -10.92 18.47
CA GLN A 275 -7.33 -9.62 18.55
C GLN A 275 -7.20 -8.83 17.23
N LEU A 276 -6.02 -8.84 16.61
CA LEU A 276 -5.77 -8.19 15.32
C LEU A 276 -6.58 -8.82 14.18
N ALA A 277 -6.76 -10.14 14.19
CA ALA A 277 -7.61 -10.84 13.22
C ALA A 277 -9.10 -10.46 13.38
N GLU A 278 -9.59 -10.29 14.61
CA GLU A 278 -10.96 -9.82 14.88
C GLU A 278 -11.15 -8.34 14.52
N TYR A 279 -10.19 -7.48 14.85
CA TYR A 279 -10.16 -6.10 14.38
C TYR A 279 -10.20 -6.03 12.84
N LEU A 280 -9.39 -6.85 12.16
CA LEU A 280 -9.36 -6.93 10.69
C LEU A 280 -10.71 -7.39 10.11
N ARG A 281 -11.36 -8.39 10.72
CA ARG A 281 -12.73 -8.82 10.35
C ARG A 281 -13.72 -7.67 10.43
N ASN A 282 -13.80 -7.01 11.60
CA ASN A 282 -14.74 -5.94 11.84
C ASN A 282 -14.47 -4.73 10.93
N ARG A 283 -13.19 -4.43 10.67
CA ARG A 283 -12.77 -3.35 9.78
C ARG A 283 -13.04 -3.67 8.30
N MET A 284 -12.91 -4.92 7.88
CA MET A 284 -13.21 -5.34 6.51
C MET A 284 -14.72 -5.26 6.21
N ASN A 285 -15.57 -5.78 7.11
CA ASN A 285 -17.02 -5.70 6.97
C ASN A 285 -17.52 -4.25 6.78
N ALA A 286 -16.91 -3.28 7.46
CA ALA A 286 -17.25 -1.86 7.35
C ALA A 286 -16.69 -1.15 6.10
N ILE A 287 -15.78 -1.78 5.34
CA ILE A 287 -15.10 -1.17 4.18
C ILE A 287 -15.51 -1.83 2.86
N ALA A 288 -15.61 -3.16 2.85
CA ALA A 288 -15.90 -3.96 1.67
C ALA A 288 -16.82 -5.16 1.99
N PRO A 289 -18.10 -4.92 2.33
CA PRO A 289 -19.03 -5.97 2.73
C PRO A 289 -19.33 -6.98 1.61
N ASN A 290 -19.41 -6.56 0.33
CA ASN A 290 -19.71 -7.48 -0.76
C ASN A 290 -18.54 -8.42 -1.09
N LEU A 291 -17.30 -7.89 -1.08
CA LEU A 291 -16.07 -8.69 -1.18
C LEU A 291 -15.97 -9.70 -0.04
N THR A 292 -16.28 -9.25 1.18
CA THR A 292 -16.24 -10.10 2.38
C THR A 292 -17.22 -11.27 2.29
N ALA A 293 -18.49 -10.99 1.96
CA ALA A 293 -19.51 -12.02 1.83
C ALA A 293 -19.15 -13.09 0.78
N LEU A 294 -18.37 -12.72 -0.25
CA LEU A 294 -18.05 -13.57 -1.40
C LEU A 294 -16.72 -14.33 -1.30
N VAL A 295 -15.67 -13.75 -0.70
CA VAL A 295 -14.31 -14.34 -0.65
C VAL A 295 -13.74 -14.47 0.78
N GLY A 296 -14.38 -13.89 1.79
CA GLY A 296 -13.91 -13.88 3.18
C GLY A 296 -12.88 -12.79 3.48
N GLU A 297 -12.73 -12.45 4.76
CA GLU A 297 -12.03 -11.26 5.26
C GLU A 297 -10.52 -11.31 4.96
N LEU A 298 -9.88 -12.45 5.23
CA LEU A 298 -8.43 -12.62 5.06
C LEU A 298 -8.00 -12.58 3.59
N VAL A 299 -8.79 -13.17 2.69
CA VAL A 299 -8.50 -13.14 1.25
C VAL A 299 -8.80 -11.75 0.69
N GLY A 300 -9.90 -11.11 1.10
CA GLY A 300 -10.20 -9.72 0.77
C GLY A 300 -9.08 -8.76 1.20
N ALA A 301 -8.54 -8.93 2.42
CA ALA A 301 -7.43 -8.14 2.94
C ALA A 301 -6.15 -8.30 2.11
N ARG A 302 -5.77 -9.55 1.79
CA ARG A 302 -4.58 -9.80 0.95
C ARG A 302 -4.76 -9.29 -0.48
N LEU A 303 -5.97 -9.33 -1.06
CA LEU A 303 -6.26 -8.73 -2.36
C LEU A 303 -6.11 -7.19 -2.34
N ILE A 304 -6.68 -6.52 -1.33
CA ILE A 304 -6.54 -5.05 -1.16
C ILE A 304 -5.08 -4.66 -0.92
N SER A 305 -4.37 -5.40 -0.06
CA SER A 305 -2.95 -5.17 0.24
C SER A 305 -2.05 -5.30 -1.00
N HIS A 306 -2.28 -6.31 -1.83
CA HIS A 306 -1.50 -6.50 -3.07
C HIS A 306 -1.80 -5.43 -4.13
N ALA A 307 -2.99 -4.82 -4.11
CA ALA A 307 -3.33 -3.69 -4.99
C ALA A 307 -2.97 -2.31 -4.41
N GLY A 308 -2.59 -2.24 -3.12
CA GLY A 308 -2.24 -1.02 -2.38
C GLY A 308 -3.41 -0.17 -1.88
N SER A 309 -4.59 -0.27 -2.52
CA SER A 309 -5.84 0.36 -2.05
C SER A 309 -7.07 -0.31 -2.67
N LEU A 310 -8.24 -0.15 -2.05
CA LEU A 310 -9.51 -0.67 -2.55
C LEU A 310 -9.88 -0.04 -3.91
N LEU A 311 -9.65 1.27 -4.07
CA LEU A 311 -9.88 1.98 -5.33
C LEU A 311 -8.88 1.60 -6.43
N SER A 312 -7.67 1.14 -6.08
CA SER A 312 -6.73 0.51 -7.02
C SER A 312 -7.24 -0.85 -7.47
N LEU A 313 -7.64 -1.71 -6.52
CA LEU A 313 -8.19 -3.04 -6.79
C LEU A 313 -9.45 -2.98 -7.69
N ALA A 314 -10.35 -2.01 -7.46
CA ALA A 314 -11.55 -1.81 -8.27
C ALA A 314 -11.25 -1.54 -9.76
N LYS A 315 -10.12 -0.89 -10.07
CA LYS A 315 -9.68 -0.62 -11.45
C LYS A 315 -9.12 -1.86 -12.16
N HIS A 316 -8.72 -2.90 -11.40
CA HIS A 316 -8.19 -4.12 -12.00
C HIS A 316 -9.30 -4.88 -12.75
N PRO A 317 -8.99 -5.55 -13.88
CA PRO A 317 -9.92 -6.47 -14.52
C PRO A 317 -9.98 -7.81 -13.76
N ALA A 318 -11.08 -8.54 -13.93
CA ALA A 318 -11.29 -9.85 -13.31
C ALA A 318 -10.16 -10.87 -13.60
N SER A 319 -9.55 -10.80 -14.78
CA SER A 319 -8.41 -11.64 -15.17
C SER A 319 -7.16 -11.37 -14.32
N THR A 320 -6.89 -10.12 -13.94
CA THR A 320 -5.78 -9.77 -13.04
C THR A 320 -6.10 -10.20 -11.61
N ILE A 321 -7.34 -9.98 -11.15
CA ILE A 321 -7.80 -10.42 -9.80
C ILE A 321 -7.72 -11.95 -9.67
N GLN A 322 -7.95 -12.71 -10.74
CA GLN A 322 -7.81 -14.18 -10.77
C GLN A 322 -6.38 -14.68 -10.48
N ILE A 323 -5.35 -13.90 -10.86
CA ILE A 323 -3.94 -14.31 -10.85
C ILE A 323 -3.04 -13.43 -9.96
N LEU A 324 -3.63 -12.52 -9.19
CA LEU A 324 -2.96 -11.65 -8.22
C LEU A 324 -2.13 -12.49 -7.24
N GLY A 325 -0.89 -12.12 -6.96
CA GLY A 325 0.05 -12.92 -6.15
C GLY A 325 0.77 -14.05 -6.91
N ALA A 326 0.28 -14.53 -8.06
CA ALA A 326 0.98 -15.51 -8.90
C ALA A 326 1.91 -14.87 -9.96
N GLU A 327 2.13 -13.55 -9.89
CA GLU A 327 2.80 -12.74 -10.90
C GLU A 327 4.20 -13.25 -11.28
N LYS A 328 4.99 -13.69 -10.29
CA LYS A 328 6.33 -14.28 -10.52
C LYS A 328 6.28 -15.54 -11.39
N ALA A 329 5.23 -16.36 -11.25
CA ALA A 329 5.01 -17.53 -12.09
C ALA A 329 4.43 -17.14 -13.46
N LEU A 330 3.49 -16.19 -13.49
CA LEU A 330 2.89 -15.64 -14.71
C LEU A 330 3.93 -15.05 -15.66
N PHE A 331 4.75 -14.10 -15.19
CA PHE A 331 5.78 -13.47 -16.01
C PHE A 331 6.91 -14.42 -16.39
N ARG A 332 7.17 -15.48 -15.62
CA ARG A 332 8.08 -16.57 -16.03
C ARG A 332 7.48 -17.35 -17.19
N ALA A 333 6.24 -17.82 -17.06
CA ALA A 333 5.52 -18.58 -18.08
C ALA A 333 5.39 -17.81 -19.40
N LEU A 334 4.98 -16.54 -19.35
CA LEU A 334 4.87 -15.68 -20.53
C LEU A 334 6.22 -15.48 -21.25
N LYS A 335 7.33 -15.34 -20.50
CA LYS A 335 8.68 -15.21 -21.07
C LYS A 335 9.20 -16.52 -21.70
N THR A 336 8.80 -17.67 -21.18
CA THR A 336 9.18 -19.00 -21.70
C THR A 336 8.16 -19.60 -22.67
N LYS A 337 7.06 -18.90 -22.97
CA LYS A 337 5.88 -19.40 -23.73
C LYS A 337 5.28 -20.70 -23.14
N HIS A 338 5.39 -20.88 -21.83
CA HIS A 338 4.82 -22.00 -21.09
C HIS A 338 3.41 -21.66 -20.59
N ASP A 339 2.63 -22.68 -20.20
CA ASP A 339 1.32 -22.53 -19.55
C ASP A 339 1.37 -21.57 -18.35
N THR A 340 0.39 -20.65 -18.30
CA THR A 340 0.24 -19.63 -17.26
C THR A 340 -0.49 -20.17 -16.02
N PRO A 341 -0.22 -19.61 -14.82
CA PRO A 341 -0.93 -20.00 -13.61
C PRO A 341 -2.43 -19.70 -13.70
N LYS A 342 -3.26 -20.68 -13.32
CA LYS A 342 -4.74 -20.61 -13.42
C LYS A 342 -5.40 -19.90 -12.23
N TYR A 343 -4.63 -19.60 -11.19
CA TYR A 343 -5.04 -19.06 -9.89
C TYR A 343 -3.90 -18.27 -9.26
N GLY A 344 -4.24 -17.40 -8.31
CA GLY A 344 -3.31 -16.65 -7.47
C GLY A 344 -3.72 -16.76 -6.00
N LEU A 345 -3.89 -15.62 -5.32
CA LEU A 345 -4.45 -15.52 -3.97
C LEU A 345 -5.84 -16.16 -3.86
N ILE A 346 -6.64 -16.15 -4.94
CA ILE A 346 -7.88 -16.91 -5.05
C ILE A 346 -7.53 -18.31 -5.58
N TYR A 347 -7.35 -19.25 -4.65
CA TYR A 347 -7.08 -20.66 -4.93
C TYR A 347 -8.40 -21.45 -5.01
N HIS A 348 -8.56 -22.30 -6.04
CA HIS A 348 -9.83 -22.93 -6.48
C HIS A 348 -10.90 -21.97 -7.09
N MET A 349 -11.72 -22.51 -8.00
CA MET A 349 -12.80 -21.85 -8.79
C MET A 349 -12.49 -20.49 -9.47
N ALA A 350 -11.23 -20.08 -9.53
CA ALA A 350 -10.81 -18.68 -9.60
C ALA A 350 -11.47 -17.81 -10.68
N ARG A 351 -11.77 -18.32 -11.89
CA ARG A 351 -12.28 -17.49 -13.01
C ARG A 351 -13.67 -16.88 -12.75
N MET A 352 -14.64 -17.68 -12.31
CA MET A 352 -16.01 -17.19 -12.04
C MET A 352 -16.03 -16.36 -10.74
N VAL A 353 -15.30 -16.82 -9.72
CA VAL A 353 -15.14 -16.12 -8.44
C VAL A 353 -14.53 -14.73 -8.68
N ALA A 354 -13.40 -14.62 -9.40
CA ALA A 354 -12.75 -13.35 -9.69
C ALA A 354 -13.62 -12.40 -10.54
N THR A 355 -14.46 -12.93 -11.43
CA THR A 355 -15.42 -12.10 -12.19
C THR A 355 -16.48 -11.48 -11.27
N LYS A 356 -16.98 -12.23 -10.29
CA LYS A 356 -17.97 -11.72 -9.32
C LYS A 356 -17.35 -10.90 -8.19
N ALA A 357 -16.14 -11.23 -7.75
CA ALA A 357 -15.34 -10.40 -6.86
C ALA A 357 -15.06 -9.05 -7.50
N ALA A 358 -14.65 -8.98 -8.78
CA ALA A 358 -14.39 -7.72 -9.48
C ALA A 358 -15.63 -6.80 -9.55
N LEU A 359 -16.84 -7.35 -9.63
CA LEU A 359 -18.07 -6.56 -9.53
C LEU A 359 -18.32 -6.09 -8.08
N SER A 360 -18.19 -7.00 -7.11
CA SER A 360 -18.39 -6.72 -5.68
C SER A 360 -17.43 -5.63 -5.17
N ILE A 361 -16.14 -5.73 -5.53
CA ILE A 361 -15.09 -4.74 -5.23
C ILE A 361 -15.43 -3.37 -5.82
N ARG A 362 -16.02 -3.31 -7.02
CA ARG A 362 -16.40 -2.04 -7.66
C ARG A 362 -17.61 -1.39 -6.99
N VAL A 363 -18.57 -2.17 -6.51
CA VAL A 363 -19.64 -1.67 -5.63
C VAL A 363 -19.03 -1.15 -4.33
N ASP A 364 -18.27 -1.98 -3.62
CA ASP A 364 -17.62 -1.63 -2.35
C ASP A 364 -16.69 -0.40 -2.46
N ALA A 365 -16.09 -0.15 -3.62
CA ALA A 365 -15.20 1.00 -3.86
C ALA A 365 -15.91 2.27 -4.34
N LEU A 366 -17.07 2.18 -4.98
CA LEU A 366 -17.74 3.31 -5.66
C LEU A 366 -19.10 3.69 -5.08
N THR A 367 -19.68 2.88 -4.20
CA THR A 367 -20.87 3.24 -3.42
C THR A 367 -20.49 4.22 -2.31
N ASP A 368 -21.32 5.25 -2.09
CA ASP A 368 -21.14 6.23 -1.01
C ASP A 368 -21.21 5.61 0.39
N ALA A 369 -20.60 6.27 1.38
CA ALA A 369 -20.47 5.74 2.74
C ALA A 369 -21.82 5.41 3.42
N ASP A 370 -22.87 6.18 3.13
CA ASP A 370 -24.21 5.94 3.65
C ASP A 370 -24.76 4.59 3.14
N GLY A 371 -24.62 4.30 1.84
CA GLY A 371 -25.04 3.04 1.22
C GLY A 371 -24.19 1.82 1.61
N LYS A 372 -23.02 2.00 2.24
CA LYS A 372 -22.24 0.92 2.87
C LYS A 372 -22.73 0.58 4.28
N SER A 373 -23.54 1.45 4.88
CA SER A 373 -23.99 1.34 6.27
C SER A 373 -25.40 0.71 6.40
N GLU A 374 -26.10 0.52 5.29
CA GLU A 374 -27.39 -0.17 5.25
C GLU A 374 -27.22 -1.69 5.42
N GLU A 375 -28.21 -2.38 6.01
CA GLU A 375 -28.21 -3.86 6.09
C GLU A 375 -28.16 -4.52 4.70
N ALA A 376 -28.69 -3.84 3.69
CA ALA A 376 -28.65 -4.25 2.28
C ALA A 376 -27.25 -4.13 1.64
N ALA A 377 -26.26 -3.51 2.29
CA ALA A 377 -24.94 -3.23 1.71
C ALA A 377 -24.17 -4.48 1.26
N SER A 378 -24.45 -5.66 1.86
CA SER A 378 -23.82 -6.95 1.51
C SER A 378 -24.58 -7.75 0.43
N SER A 379 -25.75 -7.27 0.00
CA SER A 379 -26.71 -8.02 -0.84
C SER A 379 -26.13 -8.49 -2.17
N ILE A 380 -25.29 -7.68 -2.83
CA ILE A 380 -24.68 -8.03 -4.12
C ILE A 380 -23.61 -9.11 -3.93
N GLY A 381 -22.89 -9.13 -2.81
CA GLY A 381 -21.99 -10.20 -2.42
C GLY A 381 -22.73 -11.53 -2.21
N LEU A 382 -23.81 -11.52 -1.40
CA LEU A 382 -24.65 -12.68 -1.14
C LEU A 382 -25.35 -13.23 -2.40
N GLU A 383 -25.91 -12.37 -3.25
CA GLU A 383 -26.60 -12.79 -4.48
C GLU A 383 -25.61 -13.43 -5.48
N ASN A 384 -24.42 -12.85 -5.62
CA ASN A 384 -23.36 -13.42 -6.46
C ASN A 384 -22.76 -14.69 -5.87
N ARG A 385 -22.63 -14.79 -4.54
CA ARG A 385 -22.22 -16.02 -3.86
C ARG A 385 -23.22 -17.15 -4.07
N THR A 386 -24.52 -16.89 -3.93
CA THR A 386 -25.59 -17.88 -4.21
C THR A 386 -25.52 -18.39 -5.66
N LYS A 387 -25.25 -17.50 -6.62
CA LYS A 387 -25.02 -17.84 -8.04
C LYS A 387 -23.73 -18.66 -8.28
N LEU A 388 -22.69 -18.45 -7.47
CA LEU A 388 -21.47 -19.26 -7.52
C LEU A 388 -21.66 -20.64 -6.89
N GLU A 389 -22.30 -20.73 -5.71
CA GLU A 389 -22.57 -21.98 -4.99
C GLU A 389 -23.51 -22.91 -5.78
N SER A 390 -24.59 -22.37 -6.35
CA SER A 390 -25.47 -23.14 -7.26
C SER A 390 -24.75 -23.63 -8.51
N ARG A 391 -23.79 -22.87 -9.04
CA ARG A 391 -22.96 -23.29 -10.17
C ARG A 391 -21.87 -24.29 -9.78
N LEU A 392 -21.35 -24.24 -8.56
CA LEU A 392 -20.43 -25.23 -7.99
C LEU A 392 -21.14 -26.59 -7.88
N ARG A 393 -22.29 -26.67 -7.20
CA ARG A 393 -23.09 -27.90 -7.08
C ARG A 393 -23.44 -28.51 -8.44
N ALA A 394 -23.79 -27.67 -9.41
CA ALA A 394 -24.07 -28.12 -10.78
C ALA A 394 -22.85 -28.69 -11.51
N LEU A 395 -21.63 -28.26 -11.16
CA LEU A 395 -20.37 -28.80 -11.71
C LEU A 395 -19.93 -30.06 -10.96
N GLU A 396 -20.12 -30.12 -9.64
CA GLU A 396 -19.84 -31.30 -8.80
C GLU A 396 -20.72 -32.48 -9.26
N HIS A 397 -22.04 -32.30 -9.34
CA HIS A 397 -22.95 -33.33 -9.85
C HIS A 397 -22.72 -33.67 -11.33
N GLN A 398 -22.12 -32.77 -12.13
CA GLN A 398 -21.70 -33.09 -13.49
C GLN A 398 -20.44 -33.98 -13.52
N ILE A 399 -19.54 -33.84 -12.55
CA ILE A 399 -18.37 -34.71 -12.37
C ILE A 399 -18.82 -36.09 -11.89
N GLU A 400 -19.68 -36.17 -10.87
CA GLU A 400 -20.24 -37.41 -10.33
C GLU A 400 -21.06 -38.18 -11.39
N GLY A 401 -22.02 -37.49 -12.05
CA GLY A 401 -22.85 -38.07 -13.09
C GLY A 401 -22.12 -38.39 -14.39
N GLY A 402 -20.91 -37.83 -14.60
CA GLY A 402 -20.10 -38.00 -15.80
C GLY A 402 -19.60 -39.43 -16.02
N THR A 403 -19.48 -40.22 -14.96
CA THR A 403 -19.06 -41.64 -15.02
C THR A 403 -20.19 -42.56 -15.46
N VAL A 404 -21.44 -42.24 -15.14
CA VAL A 404 -22.60 -43.13 -15.35
C VAL A 404 -23.33 -42.82 -16.66
N ARG A 405 -23.44 -41.55 -17.06
CA ARG A 405 -24.27 -41.12 -18.21
C ARG A 405 -23.59 -41.20 -19.58
N ARG A 406 -22.74 -42.21 -19.82
CA ARG A 406 -22.14 -42.50 -21.14
C ARG A 406 -22.75 -43.68 -21.90
N PHE A 407 -23.65 -44.46 -21.29
CA PHE A 407 -24.20 -45.67 -21.90
C PHE A 407 -25.64 -45.56 -22.45
N THR A 408 -26.35 -44.47 -22.19
CA THR A 408 -27.76 -44.31 -22.60
C THR A 408 -28.03 -42.92 -23.15
N GLU A 409 -27.73 -42.70 -24.44
CA GLU A 409 -28.60 -42.01 -25.44
C GLU A 409 -27.85 -41.70 -26.76
N ASN A 410 -28.42 -42.16 -27.87
CA ASN A 410 -28.35 -41.59 -29.23
C ASN A 410 -27.03 -40.94 -29.72
N GLY A 411 -25.97 -41.75 -29.79
CA GLY A 411 -25.61 -42.30 -31.11
C GLY A 411 -25.03 -41.36 -32.18
N LYS A 412 -24.46 -40.19 -31.83
CA LYS A 412 -23.57 -39.48 -32.76
C LYS A 412 -22.29 -40.28 -32.99
N LYS A 413 -22.28 -41.15 -34.01
CA LYS A 413 -21.10 -41.90 -34.46
C LYS A 413 -19.97 -40.91 -34.84
N GLN A 414 -18.95 -40.78 -33.99
CA GLN A 414 -17.68 -40.22 -34.42
C GLN A 414 -17.11 -41.10 -35.54
N GLN A 415 -16.59 -40.50 -36.61
CA GLN A 415 -15.88 -41.26 -37.63
C GLN A 415 -14.61 -41.88 -37.04
N ARG A 416 -14.27 -43.08 -37.51
CA ARG A 416 -13.13 -43.84 -37.02
C ARG A 416 -11.85 -43.11 -37.41
N PHE A 417 -11.03 -42.73 -36.42
CA PHE A 417 -9.77 -42.04 -36.66
C PHE A 417 -8.77 -42.97 -37.35
N GLU A 418 -8.41 -42.65 -38.59
CA GLU A 418 -7.30 -43.28 -39.29
C GLU A 418 -5.98 -42.59 -38.91
N MET A 419 -4.97 -43.37 -38.50
CA MET A 419 -3.63 -42.84 -38.30
C MET A 419 -2.96 -42.53 -39.64
N LYS A 420 -3.05 -41.26 -40.07
CA LYS A 420 -1.99 -40.70 -40.92
C LYS A 420 -0.74 -40.53 -40.05
N GLY A 421 0.33 -41.23 -40.41
CA GLY A 421 1.48 -41.53 -39.55
C GLY A 421 2.44 -40.37 -39.26
N GLU A 422 1.95 -39.22 -38.80
CA GLU A 422 2.81 -38.16 -38.22
C GLU A 422 2.86 -38.27 -36.70
N THR A 423 3.59 -39.27 -36.20
CA THR A 423 3.99 -39.31 -34.78
C THR A 423 4.98 -38.17 -34.52
N LYS A 424 4.49 -37.03 -34.02
CA LYS A 424 5.34 -35.92 -33.56
C LYS A 424 6.11 -36.35 -32.32
N THR A 425 7.32 -36.86 -32.56
CA THR A 425 8.24 -37.33 -31.53
C THR A 425 8.69 -36.17 -30.64
N TYR A 426 8.95 -36.48 -29.37
CA TYR A 426 9.38 -35.51 -28.38
C TYR A 426 10.75 -34.92 -28.75
N ASN A 427 10.85 -33.58 -28.80
CA ASN A 427 12.09 -32.91 -29.19
C ASN A 427 13.05 -32.79 -28.00
N ILE A 428 13.79 -33.86 -27.73
CA ILE A 428 14.72 -34.01 -26.59
C ILE A 428 15.71 -32.82 -26.48
N LYS A 429 16.08 -32.18 -27.59
CA LYS A 429 16.96 -31.00 -27.63
C LYS A 429 16.37 -29.74 -26.97
N ALA A 430 15.11 -29.76 -26.56
CA ALA A 430 14.50 -28.68 -25.77
C ALA A 430 14.77 -28.82 -24.25
N ASP A 431 15.11 -30.03 -23.77
CA ASP A 431 15.37 -30.32 -22.36
C ASP A 431 16.87 -30.37 -21.99
N GLU A 432 17.78 -30.16 -22.95
CA GLU A 432 19.21 -29.93 -22.67
C GLU A 432 19.43 -28.55 -22.01
N VAL A 433 19.03 -28.45 -20.74
CA VAL A 433 19.49 -27.38 -19.85
C VAL A 433 20.98 -27.59 -19.54
N ASP A 434 21.79 -26.62 -19.94
CA ASP A 434 23.24 -26.59 -19.68
C ASP A 434 23.48 -26.37 -18.18
N LEU A 435 23.52 -27.47 -17.42
CA LEU A 435 23.61 -27.50 -15.96
C LEU A 435 25.00 -27.07 -15.48
N VAL A 436 25.19 -25.75 -15.38
CA VAL A 436 26.32 -25.16 -14.65
C VAL A 436 26.19 -25.50 -13.16
N SER A 437 26.81 -26.62 -12.76
CA SER A 437 26.87 -27.07 -11.37
C SER A 437 27.60 -26.05 -10.51
N THR A 438 26.89 -25.45 -9.54
CA THR A 438 27.46 -24.50 -8.59
C THR A 438 28.08 -25.22 -7.38
N GLN A 439 28.94 -26.20 -7.66
CA GLN A 439 29.80 -26.88 -6.69
C GLN A 439 31.26 -26.71 -7.08
N ARG A 440 32.15 -26.66 -6.07
CA ARG A 440 33.58 -26.37 -6.24
C ARG A 440 34.39 -27.67 -6.22
N ASP A 441 34.45 -28.33 -7.36
CA ASP A 441 35.21 -29.58 -7.49
C ASP A 441 36.69 -29.31 -7.76
N HIS A 442 37.57 -30.21 -7.31
CA HIS A 442 39.02 -29.97 -7.28
C HIS A 442 39.65 -29.98 -8.69
N PRO A 443 40.73 -29.19 -8.93
CA PRO A 443 41.28 -28.96 -10.28
C PRO A 443 41.88 -30.20 -10.97
N MET A 444 42.02 -31.34 -10.28
CA MET A 444 42.64 -32.54 -10.84
C MET A 444 41.68 -33.37 -11.73
N GLU A 445 40.38 -33.41 -11.43
CA GLU A 445 39.40 -34.11 -12.29
C GLU A 445 39.15 -33.36 -13.61
N ALA A 446 39.22 -32.03 -13.60
CA ALA A 446 39.06 -31.20 -14.80
C ALA A 446 40.10 -31.53 -15.88
N ALA A 447 41.34 -31.85 -15.48
CA ALA A 447 42.40 -32.25 -16.40
C ALA A 447 42.13 -33.62 -17.05
N VAL A 448 41.73 -34.62 -16.26
CA VAL A 448 41.40 -35.97 -16.76
C VAL A 448 40.23 -35.93 -17.75
N LYS A 449 39.20 -35.13 -17.46
CA LYS A 449 38.01 -34.99 -18.31
C LYS A 449 38.33 -34.32 -19.65
N ALA A 450 39.25 -33.35 -19.68
CA ALA A 450 39.70 -32.69 -20.91
C ALA A 450 40.41 -33.65 -21.88
N VAL A 451 41.32 -34.49 -21.37
CA VAL A 451 42.06 -35.47 -22.20
C VAL A 451 41.12 -36.50 -22.84
N LEU A 452 40.15 -37.01 -22.09
CA LEU A 452 39.15 -37.97 -22.58
C LEU A 452 38.24 -37.39 -23.68
N ASP A 453 37.89 -36.11 -23.59
CA ASP A 453 37.11 -35.43 -24.64
C ASP A 453 37.95 -35.12 -25.89
N GLU A 454 39.26 -34.95 -25.76
CA GLU A 454 40.18 -34.75 -26.89
C GLU A 454 40.38 -36.05 -27.70
N GLU A 455 40.60 -37.19 -27.04
CA GLU A 455 40.59 -38.52 -27.70
C GLU A 455 39.26 -38.79 -28.45
N ARG A 456 38.13 -38.46 -27.83
CA ARG A 456 36.80 -38.60 -28.44
C ARG A 456 36.61 -37.73 -29.68
N ARG A 457 37.23 -36.54 -29.70
CA ARG A 457 37.22 -35.63 -30.86
C ARG A 457 38.16 -36.09 -31.97
N ALA A 458 39.29 -36.71 -31.64
CA ALA A 458 40.19 -37.32 -32.61
C ALA A 458 39.52 -38.47 -33.38
N LYS A 459 38.89 -39.42 -32.66
CA LYS A 459 38.18 -40.56 -33.28
C LYS A 459 37.07 -40.10 -34.24
N LYS A 460 36.26 -39.10 -33.85
CA LYS A 460 35.22 -38.50 -34.70
C LYS A 460 35.71 -37.66 -35.90
N ARG A 461 37.02 -37.39 -36.02
CA ARG A 461 37.62 -36.82 -37.23
C ARG A 461 38.04 -37.93 -38.20
N ALA A 462 38.72 -38.96 -37.69
CA ALA A 462 39.17 -40.11 -38.48
C ALA A 462 38.03 -40.92 -39.13
N GLU A 463 36.83 -40.91 -38.56
CA GLU A 463 35.63 -41.48 -39.21
C GLU A 463 35.15 -40.63 -40.40
N LYS A 464 35.25 -39.29 -40.31
CA LYS A 464 34.69 -38.37 -41.32
C LYS A 464 35.56 -38.21 -42.57
N GLU A 465 36.83 -38.56 -42.51
CA GLU A 465 37.76 -38.50 -43.65
C GLU A 465 37.68 -39.75 -44.55
N LYS A 466 36.86 -40.75 -44.20
CA LYS A 466 36.73 -42.01 -44.96
C LYS A 466 35.46 -42.13 -45.82
N GLU A 467 34.60 -41.12 -45.82
CA GLU A 467 33.22 -41.24 -46.33
C GLU A 467 32.92 -40.30 -47.51
N LYS A 468 33.95 -39.80 -48.22
CA LYS A 468 33.80 -38.89 -49.38
C LYS A 468 34.88 -39.05 -50.46
N GLU A 469 34.57 -39.83 -51.50
CA GLU A 469 34.99 -39.63 -52.90
C GLU A 469 33.90 -40.25 -53.82
N PRO A 470 33.84 -39.93 -55.13
CA PRO A 470 32.62 -39.35 -55.69
C PRO A 470 31.85 -40.20 -56.71
N LYS A 471 30.71 -39.65 -57.16
CA LYS A 471 30.14 -39.85 -58.50
C LYS A 471 29.52 -38.54 -59.01
N GLU A 472 29.68 -38.29 -60.31
CA GLU A 472 28.89 -37.37 -61.15
C GLU A 472 27.44 -37.91 -61.34
N GLU A 473 26.46 -37.25 -61.98
CA GLU A 473 26.35 -35.95 -62.70
C GLU A 473 25.68 -34.84 -61.82
N GLU A 474 25.00 -33.75 -62.23
CA GLU A 474 24.49 -33.17 -63.50
C GLU A 474 24.29 -31.61 -63.35
N GLU A 475 23.79 -30.89 -64.37
CA GLU A 475 23.57 -29.41 -64.41
C GLU A 475 22.12 -29.03 -63.92
N ASP A 476 21.68 -27.80 -63.60
CA ASP A 476 21.93 -26.46 -64.17
C ASP A 476 21.49 -25.28 -63.20
N GLU A 477 21.61 -24.03 -63.65
CA GLU A 477 21.31 -22.69 -63.08
C GLU A 477 20.01 -22.50 -62.20
N ASN A 478 19.84 -21.49 -61.31
CA ASN A 478 20.34 -20.10 -61.33
C ASN A 478 20.31 -19.32 -59.97
N GLN A 479 21.30 -18.42 -59.79
CA GLN A 479 21.31 -17.08 -59.13
C GLN A 479 21.06 -16.75 -57.61
N MET A 480 21.93 -15.82 -57.14
CA MET A 480 21.82 -14.75 -56.12
C MET A 480 22.10 -14.96 -54.60
N GLU A 481 23.39 -14.75 -54.25
CA GLU A 481 23.96 -13.76 -53.28
C GLU A 481 23.01 -13.03 -52.28
N VAL A 482 23.36 -12.74 -51.02
CA VAL A 482 24.49 -11.86 -50.57
C VAL A 482 24.87 -12.12 -49.09
N ASP A 483 26.18 -12.08 -48.83
CA ASP A 483 26.98 -11.86 -47.60
C ASP A 483 26.56 -12.24 -46.16
N SER A 484 27.59 -12.63 -45.42
CA SER A 484 27.56 -12.86 -43.97
C SER A 484 28.70 -12.16 -43.22
N GLU A 485 28.43 -11.00 -42.60
CA GLU A 485 29.31 -10.44 -41.56
C GLU A 485 28.52 -9.66 -40.48
N SER A 486 29.12 -9.43 -39.29
CA SER A 486 28.61 -8.70 -38.09
C SER A 486 28.32 -9.46 -36.76
N LYS A 487 28.85 -10.68 -36.54
CA LYS A 487 28.62 -11.44 -35.28
C LYS A 487 29.73 -11.45 -34.21
N LYS A 488 30.92 -10.87 -34.44
CA LYS A 488 32.01 -10.83 -33.44
C LYS A 488 31.81 -9.76 -32.34
N ASP A 489 31.61 -8.49 -32.71
CA ASP A 489 31.74 -7.34 -31.78
C ASP A 489 30.73 -7.28 -30.63
N LYS A 490 29.56 -7.92 -30.78
CA LYS A 490 28.53 -7.95 -29.72
C LYS A 490 28.93 -8.80 -28.50
N LYS A 491 29.98 -9.63 -28.57
CA LYS A 491 30.36 -10.51 -27.45
C LYS A 491 31.18 -9.80 -26.38
N ASP A 492 32.25 -9.09 -26.75
CA ASP A 492 33.16 -8.47 -25.76
C ASP A 492 32.56 -7.25 -25.05
N LYS A 493 31.70 -6.50 -25.73
CA LYS A 493 30.96 -5.37 -25.13
C LYS A 493 30.02 -5.80 -23.98
N LYS A 494 29.70 -7.10 -23.89
CA LYS A 494 28.90 -7.69 -22.79
C LYS A 494 29.76 -8.21 -21.63
N ARG A 495 31.04 -8.55 -21.85
CA ARG A 495 31.95 -9.07 -20.81
C ARG A 495 32.44 -7.96 -19.89
N LYS A 496 32.98 -6.87 -20.45
CA LYS A 496 33.48 -5.69 -19.69
C LYS A 496 32.43 -4.99 -18.80
N ARG A 497 31.13 -5.28 -18.97
CA ARG A 497 30.05 -4.67 -18.17
C ARG A 497 29.69 -5.46 -16.91
N ARG A 498 30.06 -6.74 -16.80
CA ARG A 498 29.80 -7.58 -15.61
C ARG A 498 30.84 -7.43 -14.51
N GLU A 499 32.09 -7.16 -14.87
CA GLU A 499 33.20 -7.02 -13.91
C GLU A 499 33.14 -5.70 -13.11
N SER A 500 32.34 -4.72 -13.56
CA SER A 500 32.15 -3.44 -12.88
C SER A 500 31.06 -3.41 -11.79
N GLU A 501 30.23 -4.44 -11.70
CA GLU A 501 29.05 -4.45 -10.80
C GLU A 501 29.28 -5.26 -9.50
N ALA A 502 30.43 -5.93 -9.37
CA ALA A 502 30.71 -6.87 -8.28
C ALA A 502 31.44 -6.28 -7.04
N ASN A 503 31.85 -5.01 -7.06
CA ASN A 503 32.70 -4.41 -6.02
C ASN A 503 32.26 -3.00 -5.61
N GLY A 504 31.44 -2.90 -4.55
CA GLY A 504 31.22 -1.64 -3.83
C GLY A 504 29.80 -1.42 -3.33
N ALA A 505 29.47 -1.96 -2.16
CA ALA A 505 28.34 -1.52 -1.35
C ALA A 505 28.87 -1.09 0.03
N GLY A 506 28.65 0.17 0.38
CA GLY A 506 29.05 0.80 1.64
C GLY A 506 28.39 2.17 1.72
N ALA A 507 27.85 2.53 2.90
CA ALA A 507 26.91 3.63 3.05
C ALA A 507 27.54 5.03 2.89
N MET A 508 26.71 5.99 2.47
CA MET A 508 26.95 7.44 2.59
C MET A 508 25.61 8.18 2.49
N ASP A 509 25.56 9.40 3.06
CA ASP A 509 24.34 10.10 3.47
C ASP A 509 23.63 10.93 2.36
N VAL A 510 22.56 11.63 2.77
CA VAL A 510 21.46 12.10 1.89
C VAL A 510 21.69 13.51 1.29
N ASP A 511 22.59 14.32 1.83
CA ASP A 511 22.63 15.77 1.58
C ASP A 511 23.35 16.23 0.26
N GLU A 512 23.85 15.33 -0.59
CA GLU A 512 24.62 15.70 -1.81
C GLU A 512 23.77 15.75 -3.11
N VAL A 513 22.44 15.90 -3.01
CA VAL A 513 21.52 15.72 -4.17
C VAL A 513 21.27 17.01 -4.98
N GLU A 514 21.33 18.21 -4.40
CA GLU A 514 20.85 19.45 -5.06
C GLU A 514 21.86 20.13 -6.01
N GLN A 515 23.10 19.67 -6.15
CA GLN A 515 24.13 20.32 -6.98
C GLN A 515 24.51 19.56 -8.27
N LEU A 516 23.85 18.45 -8.61
CA LEU A 516 24.25 17.56 -9.71
C LEU A 516 23.43 17.69 -11.01
N GLN A 517 22.93 18.89 -11.35
CA GLN A 517 22.17 19.13 -12.58
C GLN A 517 22.99 19.71 -13.76
N GLU A 518 24.21 20.21 -13.54
CA GLU A 518 25.05 20.84 -14.60
C GLU A 518 26.53 20.37 -14.62
N GLU A 519 26.83 19.09 -14.37
CA GLU A 519 28.14 18.49 -14.73
C GLU A 519 28.10 17.85 -16.14
N THR A 520 29.07 18.16 -17.01
CA THR A 520 29.15 17.53 -18.33
C THR A 520 29.69 16.09 -18.28
N GLU A 521 29.43 15.29 -19.32
CA GLU A 521 29.80 13.87 -19.30
C GLU A 521 31.33 13.64 -19.30
N GLU A 522 32.12 14.64 -19.70
CA GLU A 522 33.58 14.57 -19.71
C GLU A 522 34.19 14.88 -18.33
N GLU A 523 33.70 15.90 -17.65
CA GLU A 523 34.07 16.20 -16.25
C GLU A 523 33.75 15.01 -15.34
N ARG A 524 32.56 14.40 -15.52
CA ARG A 524 32.16 13.20 -14.79
C ARG A 524 33.02 11.97 -15.11
N LYS A 525 33.68 11.92 -16.28
CA LYS A 525 34.69 10.90 -16.62
C LYS A 525 36.04 11.24 -15.97
N ALA A 526 36.47 12.50 -15.99
CA ALA A 526 37.70 12.97 -15.33
C ALA A 526 37.66 12.77 -13.81
N ARG A 527 36.59 13.21 -13.13
CA ARG A 527 36.35 13.03 -11.68
C ARG A 527 36.36 11.54 -11.30
N LYS A 528 35.82 10.65 -12.15
CA LYS A 528 35.88 9.19 -11.96
C LYS A 528 37.26 8.58 -12.23
N LYS A 529 38.05 9.12 -13.18
CA LYS A 529 39.43 8.69 -13.44
C LYS A 529 40.34 9.05 -12.26
N ALA A 530 40.32 10.30 -11.81
CA ALA A 530 41.05 10.76 -10.64
C ALA A 530 40.69 9.98 -9.36
N LYS A 531 39.39 9.75 -9.09
CA LYS A 531 38.94 8.95 -7.92
C LYS A 531 39.34 7.47 -8.02
N LYS A 532 39.67 6.95 -9.21
CA LYS A 532 40.19 5.60 -9.43
C LYS A 532 41.72 5.54 -9.32
N GLU A 533 42.43 6.55 -9.80
CA GLU A 533 43.88 6.69 -9.69
C GLU A 533 44.31 6.91 -8.21
N ALA A 534 43.60 7.77 -7.47
CA ALA A 534 43.79 7.92 -6.02
C ALA A 534 43.55 6.61 -5.25
N LYS A 535 42.56 5.80 -5.66
CA LYS A 535 42.26 4.51 -5.04
C LYS A 535 43.26 3.41 -5.43
N ALA A 536 43.97 3.57 -6.54
CA ALA A 536 45.09 2.70 -6.92
C ALA A 536 46.39 3.08 -6.16
N ALA A 537 46.65 4.39 -5.99
CA ALA A 537 47.76 4.86 -5.15
C ALA A 537 47.62 4.39 -3.69
N ALA A 538 46.40 4.41 -3.14
CA ALA A 538 46.11 3.91 -1.80
C ALA A 538 46.18 2.37 -1.64
N ALA A 539 46.36 1.61 -2.72
CA ALA A 539 46.46 0.14 -2.69
C ALA A 539 47.92 -0.37 -2.70
N ASN A 540 48.89 0.44 -3.14
CA ASN A 540 50.31 0.06 -3.25
C ASN A 540 51.17 0.92 -2.30
N GLY A 541 51.07 0.67 -0.99
CA GLY A 541 51.88 1.36 0.01
C GLY A 541 51.78 0.75 1.41
N THR A 542 52.75 -0.09 1.77
CA THR A 542 52.94 -0.59 3.14
C THR A 542 53.81 0.34 3.98
N GLU A 543 53.80 0.09 5.29
CA GLU A 543 54.60 0.74 6.35
C GLU A 543 54.18 2.15 6.78
N SER A 544 53.83 2.26 8.07
CA SER A 544 53.66 3.52 8.80
C SER A 544 54.66 3.60 9.95
N PRO A 545 55.45 4.69 10.06
CA PRO A 545 56.07 5.08 11.31
C PRO A 545 55.36 6.28 11.97
N LYS A 546 55.50 6.39 13.30
CA LYS A 546 54.72 7.28 14.17
C LYS A 546 55.32 8.70 14.34
N LYS A 547 54.47 9.66 14.74
CA LYS A 547 54.76 10.92 15.49
C LYS A 547 55.60 12.04 14.81
N LYS A 548 54.99 13.23 14.61
CA LYS A 548 55.25 14.46 15.44
C LYS A 548 54.52 15.76 14.99
N LYS A 549 54.10 16.53 16.00
CA LYS A 549 53.81 17.98 16.12
C LYS A 549 54.19 18.95 14.97
N LYS A 550 53.20 19.75 14.52
CA LYS A 550 53.02 21.25 14.58
C LYS A 550 51.78 21.60 13.73
N LYS A 551 50.91 22.59 13.98
CA LYS A 551 50.95 24.00 14.46
C LYS A 551 51.33 25.02 13.36
N SER A 552 50.65 26.18 13.40
CA SER A 552 50.76 27.43 12.59
C SER A 552 50.35 27.42 11.11
N GLU A 553 49.26 28.15 10.83
CA GLU A 553 49.13 29.26 9.86
C GLU A 553 49.43 29.03 8.36
N ALA A 554 48.35 29.04 7.57
CA ALA A 554 48.12 30.02 6.50
C ALA A 554 46.61 30.26 6.36
#